data_AF-R1D3Y2-F1
#
_entry.id   AF-R1D3Y2-F1
#
_cell.length_a   1.000
_cell.length_b   1.000
_cell.length_c   1.000
_cell.angle_alpha   90.00
_cell.angle_beta   90.00
_cell.angle_gamma   90.00
#
_symmetry.space_group_name_H-M   'P 1'
#
loop_
_entity.id
_entity.type
_entity.pdbx_description
1 polymer ?
#
loop_
_entity_poly.entity_id
_entity_poly.type
_entity_poly.pdbx_seq_one_letter_code
_entity_poly.pdbx_strand_id
1 'polypeptide(L)'
;MPRMQRHGAVSPPRPWRLHTAGSRRLLLSTPLGARGLDIPECSHVYLFDLPSSAEDYLHAAGRSGRIGNSGTATVLCAEKELFRLRRIGNALGIDFEDAAPPRT
;
A
#
# COMPACT_ATOMS: atom_id res chain seq x y z
N MET A 1 -30.91 -24.99 34.23
CA MET A 1 -30.52 -24.51 32.87
C MET A 1 -29.63 -23.29 33.03
N PRO A 2 -28.31 -23.33 32.80
CA PRO A 2 -27.46 -22.16 32.95
C PRO A 2 -27.54 -21.26 31.70
N ARG A 3 -27.75 -19.97 31.94
CA ARG A 3 -27.94 -18.91 30.95
C ARG A 3 -26.57 -18.44 30.43
N MET A 4 -26.26 -18.76 29.18
CA MET A 4 -25.01 -18.35 28.53
C MET A 4 -25.03 -16.83 28.24
N GLN A 5 -24.27 -16.06 29.01
CA GLN A 5 -23.99 -14.66 28.69
C GLN A 5 -23.00 -14.60 27.51
N ARG A 6 -23.42 -14.03 26.39
CA ARG A 6 -22.53 -13.69 25.28
C ARG A 6 -21.66 -12.51 25.70
N HIS A 7 -20.40 -12.76 26.02
CA HIS A 7 -19.39 -11.71 26.05
C HIS A 7 -19.28 -11.13 24.64
N GLY A 8 -19.44 -9.81 24.50
CA GLY A 8 -19.26 -9.11 23.24
C GLY A 8 -17.86 -9.37 22.71
N ALA A 9 -17.76 -9.99 21.54
CA ALA A 9 -16.48 -10.23 20.88
C ALA A 9 -15.85 -8.88 20.53
N VAL A 10 -14.86 -8.45 21.31
CA VAL A 10 -13.97 -7.36 20.94
C VAL A 10 -13.27 -7.81 19.66
N SER A 11 -13.56 -7.14 18.54
CA SER A 11 -12.85 -7.41 17.30
C SER A 11 -11.36 -7.13 17.52
N PRO A 12 -10.46 -8.01 17.06
CA PRO A 12 -9.02 -7.78 17.20
C PRO A 12 -8.64 -6.46 16.53
N PRO A 13 -7.57 -5.79 17.02
CA PRO A 13 -7.10 -4.55 16.42
C PRO A 13 -6.80 -4.77 14.94
N ARG A 14 -7.33 -3.89 14.09
CA ARG A 14 -7.10 -3.97 12.64
C ARG A 14 -5.63 -3.62 12.37
N PRO A 15 -4.91 -4.38 11.52
CA PRO A 15 -3.51 -4.11 11.16
C PRO A 15 -3.35 -2.95 10.16
N TRP A 16 -4.35 -2.07 10.10
CA TRP A 16 -4.44 -0.93 9.18
C TRP A 16 -5.31 0.16 9.79
N ARG A 17 -5.11 1.39 9.34
CA ARG A 17 -5.87 2.56 9.79
C ARG A 17 -6.33 3.40 8.60
N LEU A 18 -7.62 3.65 8.52
CA LEU A 18 -8.23 4.51 7.52
C LEU A 18 -8.40 5.92 8.11
N HIS A 19 -7.90 6.91 7.38
CA HIS A 19 -8.07 8.33 7.66
C HIS A 19 -8.87 8.97 6.54
N THR A 20 -9.82 9.82 6.90
CA THR A 20 -10.68 10.53 5.94
C THR A 20 -10.59 12.02 6.21
N ALA A 21 -10.34 12.82 5.18
CA ALA A 21 -10.31 14.27 5.23
C ALA A 21 -11.09 14.83 4.04
N GLY A 22 -12.32 15.29 4.30
CA GLY A 22 -13.28 15.63 3.23
C GLY A 22 -13.57 14.43 2.34
N SER A 23 -13.41 14.59 1.03
CA SER A 23 -13.57 13.52 0.03
C SER A 23 -12.34 12.61 -0.12
N ARG A 24 -11.22 12.92 0.52
CA ARG A 24 -9.96 12.16 0.40
C ARG A 24 -9.89 11.08 1.47
N ARG A 25 -9.47 9.88 1.06
CA ARG A 25 -9.29 8.70 1.92
C ARG A 25 -7.83 8.25 1.85
N LEU A 26 -7.21 8.06 3.00
CA LEU A 26 -5.85 7.55 3.16
C LEU A 26 -5.88 6.29 4.01
N LEU A 27 -5.37 5.18 3.48
CA LEU A 27 -5.21 3.94 4.21
C LEU A 27 -3.74 3.68 4.49
N LEU A 28 -3.38 3.56 5.76
CA LEU A 28 -2.05 3.13 6.18
C LEU A 28 -2.09 1.65 6.59
N SER A 29 -1.19 0.84 6.04
CA SER A 29 -1.09 -0.58 6.38
C SER A 29 0.32 -1.12 6.12
N THR A 30 0.65 -2.23 6.77
CA THR A 30 1.81 -3.07 6.42
C THR A 30 1.45 -4.06 5.31
N PRO A 31 2.43 -4.65 4.58
CA PRO A 31 2.13 -5.63 3.53
C PRO A 31 1.27 -6.80 4.00
N LEU A 32 1.50 -7.29 5.23
CA LEU A 32 0.68 -8.33 5.84
C LEU A 32 -0.72 -7.84 6.22
N GLY A 33 -0.82 -6.62 6.76
CA GLY A 33 -2.09 -6.00 7.13
C GLY A 33 -2.99 -5.70 5.93
N ALA A 34 -2.39 -5.47 4.75
CA ALA A 34 -3.08 -5.17 3.50
C ALA A 34 -3.66 -6.41 2.78
N ARG A 35 -3.35 -7.62 3.23
CA ARG A 35 -3.90 -8.84 2.61
C ARG A 35 -5.40 -8.95 2.89
N GLY A 36 -6.17 -9.23 1.84
CA GLY A 36 -7.64 -9.32 1.94
C GLY A 36 -8.35 -7.96 2.05
N LEU A 37 -7.62 -6.84 2.04
CA LEU A 37 -8.21 -5.52 1.87
C LEU A 37 -8.61 -5.35 0.41
N ASP A 38 -9.92 -5.27 0.17
CA ASP A 38 -10.48 -4.81 -1.08
C ASP A 38 -10.64 -3.29 -1.02
N ILE A 39 -9.80 -2.58 -1.79
CA ILE A 39 -9.78 -1.11 -1.85
C ILE A 39 -10.22 -0.74 -3.25
N PRO A 40 -11.54 -0.59 -3.49
CA PRO A 40 -12.03 -0.14 -4.77
C PRO A 40 -11.48 1.28 -5.03
N GLU A 41 -10.97 1.49 -6.26
CA GLU A 41 -10.53 2.80 -6.76
C GLU A 41 -9.29 3.40 -6.07
N CYS A 42 -8.28 2.58 -5.77
CA CYS A 42 -6.99 3.09 -5.33
C CYS A 42 -6.25 3.77 -6.50
N SER A 43 -6.21 5.10 -6.49
CA SER A 43 -5.53 5.90 -7.51
C SER A 43 -4.02 6.02 -7.28
N HIS A 44 -3.59 5.97 -6.01
CA HIS A 44 -2.18 6.16 -5.63
C HIS A 44 -1.78 5.16 -4.56
N VAL A 45 -0.60 4.55 -4.72
CA VAL A 45 0.07 3.73 -3.71
C VAL A 45 1.39 4.39 -3.36
N TYR A 46 1.61 4.61 -2.08
CA TYR A 46 2.88 5.12 -1.57
C TYR A 46 3.58 4.02 -0.77
N LEU A 47 4.76 3.61 -1.22
CA LEU A 47 5.60 2.66 -0.53
C LEU A 47 6.54 3.47 0.36
N PHE A 48 6.30 3.42 1.68
CA PHE A 48 7.10 4.18 2.64
C PHE A 48 8.52 3.64 2.79
N ASP A 49 8.66 2.32 2.68
CA ASP A 49 9.94 1.62 2.67
C ASP A 49 10.20 1.03 1.29
N LEU A 50 11.47 0.94 0.91
CA LEU A 50 11.86 0.29 -0.34
C LEU A 50 11.46 -1.20 -0.31
N PRO A 51 10.80 -1.73 -1.35
CA PRO A 51 10.52 -3.16 -1.47
C PRO A 51 11.79 -4.00 -1.40
N SER A 52 11.71 -5.18 -0.80
CA SER A 52 12.86 -6.09 -0.72
C SER A 52 13.10 -6.84 -2.04
N SER A 53 12.06 -6.96 -2.87
CA SER A 53 12.10 -7.66 -4.14
C SER A 53 11.21 -6.99 -5.20
N ALA A 54 11.42 -7.38 -6.46
CA ALA A 54 10.56 -6.99 -7.58
C ALA A 54 9.12 -7.50 -7.43
N GLU A 55 8.96 -8.70 -6.85
CA GLU A 55 7.65 -9.28 -6.59
C GLU A 55 6.89 -8.46 -5.52
N ASP A 56 7.57 -8.07 -4.43
CA ASP A 56 6.97 -7.23 -3.38
C ASP A 56 6.51 -5.87 -3.94
N TYR A 57 7.31 -5.28 -4.84
CA TYR A 57 6.92 -4.07 -5.56
C TYR A 57 5.65 -4.31 -6.39
N LEU A 58 5.59 -5.37 -7.20
CA LEU A 58 4.42 -5.68 -8.02
C LEU A 58 3.15 -5.90 -7.17
N HIS A 59 3.24 -6.62 -6.05
CA HIS A 59 2.10 -6.84 -5.15
C HIS A 59 1.57 -5.55 -4.53
N ALA A 60 2.45 -4.60 -4.22
CA ALA A 60 2.08 -3.29 -3.70
C ALA A 60 1.54 -2.37 -4.80
N ALA A 61 2.25 -2.23 -5.92
CA ALA A 61 1.86 -1.39 -7.06
C ALA A 61 0.52 -1.84 -7.67
N GLY A 62 0.30 -3.16 -7.74
CA GLY A 62 -0.95 -3.78 -8.21
C GLY A 62 -2.18 -3.50 -7.35
N ARG A 63 -2.05 -2.74 -6.25
CA ARG A 63 -3.19 -2.18 -5.53
C ARG A 63 -3.83 -1.02 -6.27
N SER A 64 -3.08 -0.34 -7.15
CA SER A 64 -3.57 0.73 -8.02
C SER A 64 -3.76 0.24 -9.47
N GLY A 65 -4.36 1.09 -10.32
CA GLY A 65 -4.38 0.85 -11.77
C GLY A 65 -5.22 -0.35 -12.23
N ARG A 66 -6.32 -0.67 -11.52
CA ARG A 66 -7.25 -1.74 -11.92
C ARG A 66 -7.99 -1.37 -13.22
N ILE A 67 -8.49 -2.39 -13.92
CA ILE A 67 -9.14 -2.29 -15.25
C ILE A 67 -9.99 -1.01 -15.37
N GLY A 68 -9.62 -0.15 -16.32
CA GLY A 68 -10.32 1.09 -16.65
C GLY A 68 -9.82 2.35 -15.93
N ASN A 69 -8.93 2.23 -14.94
CA ASN A 69 -8.38 3.36 -14.20
C ASN A 69 -6.84 3.40 -14.26
N SER A 70 -6.27 4.59 -14.41
CA SER A 70 -4.83 4.82 -14.20
C SER A 70 -4.49 4.79 -12.72
N GLY A 71 -3.31 4.29 -12.38
CA GLY A 71 -2.78 4.30 -11.02
C GLY A 71 -1.32 4.73 -10.98
N THR A 72 -0.91 5.35 -9.87
CA THR A 72 0.47 5.77 -9.63
C THR A 72 1.04 5.05 -8.42
N ALA A 73 2.18 4.40 -8.58
CA ALA A 73 2.94 3.82 -7.48
C ALA A 73 4.20 4.65 -7.25
N THR A 74 4.33 5.24 -6.05
CA THR A 74 5.48 6.06 -5.67
C THR A 74 6.22 5.39 -4.52
N VAL A 75 7.54 5.24 -4.67
CA VAL A 75 8.40 4.67 -3.64
C VAL A 75 9.20 5.79 -2.99
N LEU A 76 9.13 5.89 -1.67
CA LEU A 76 10.03 6.72 -0.89
C LEU A 76 11.38 6.00 -0.80
N CYS A 77 12.41 6.60 -1.39
CA CYS A 77 13.73 6.00 -1.51
C CYS A 77 14.78 7.02 -1.04
N ALA A 78 15.61 6.64 -0.08
CA ALA A 78 16.77 7.45 0.26
C ALA A 78 17.84 7.33 -0.84
N GLU A 79 18.74 8.31 -0.92
CA GLU A 79 19.82 8.33 -1.92
C GLU A 79 20.68 7.04 -1.87
N LYS A 80 21.00 6.56 -0.67
CA LYS A 80 21.74 5.31 -0.45
C LYS A 80 21.02 4.04 -0.93
N GLU A 81 19.72 4.13 -1.19
CA GLU A 81 18.86 3.00 -1.59
C GLU A 81 18.64 2.92 -3.11
N LEU A 82 19.06 3.94 -3.86
CA LEU A 82 18.88 4.03 -5.31
C LEU A 82 19.42 2.82 -6.07
N PHE A 83 20.55 2.24 -5.64
CA PHE A 83 21.09 1.03 -6.25
C PHE A 83 20.10 -0.15 -6.18
N ARG A 84 19.43 -0.32 -5.04
CA ARG A 84 18.45 -1.40 -4.85
C ARG A 84 17.18 -1.13 -5.64
N LEU A 85 16.71 0.13 -5.68
CA LEU A 85 15.57 0.53 -6.50
C LEU A 85 15.83 0.25 -7.99
N ARG A 86 17.01 0.61 -8.51
CA ARG A 86 17.39 0.30 -9.90
C ARG A 86 17.44 -1.19 -10.18
N ARG A 87 17.92 -2.00 -9.23
CA ARG A 87 17.91 -3.46 -9.37
C ARG A 87 16.49 -4.02 -9.49
N ILE A 88 15.53 -3.46 -8.74
CA ILE A 88 14.10 -3.80 -8.87
C ILE A 88 13.58 -3.40 -10.25
N GLY A 89 13.88 -2.17 -10.70
CA GLY A 89 13.47 -1.68 -12.01
C GLY A 89 13.99 -2.56 -13.15
N ASN A 90 15.28 -2.87 -13.13
CA ASN A 90 15.92 -3.75 -14.11
C ASN A 90 15.30 -5.16 -14.14
N ALA A 91 14.95 -5.72 -12.97
CA ALA A 91 14.33 -7.03 -12.88
C ALA A 91 12.91 -7.06 -13.48
N LEU A 92 12.22 -5.91 -13.49
CA LEU A 92 10.88 -5.74 -14.03
C LEU A 92 10.88 -5.17 -15.46
N GLY A 93 12.02 -4.68 -15.95
CA GLY A 93 12.11 -3.96 -17.22
C GLY A 93 11.41 -2.60 -17.18
N ILE A 94 11.39 -1.93 -16.02
CA ILE A 94 10.79 -0.61 -15.84
C ILE A 94 11.83 0.39 -15.32
N ASP A 95 11.66 1.65 -15.72
CA ASP A 95 12.42 2.76 -15.18
C ASP A 95 11.59 3.49 -14.09
N PHE A 96 12.28 3.93 -13.05
CA PHE A 96 11.70 4.80 -12.03
C PHE A 96 11.98 6.25 -12.39
N GLU A 97 10.95 7.07 -12.34
CA GLU A 97 11.05 8.52 -12.53
C GLU A 97 11.04 9.24 -11.18
N ASP A 98 11.79 10.33 -11.06
CA ASP A 98 11.76 11.18 -9.87
C ASP A 98 10.39 11.87 -9.78
N ALA A 99 9.67 11.58 -8.70
CA ALA A 99 8.38 12.20 -8.44
C ALA A 99 8.56 13.50 -7.62
N ALA A 100 7.88 14.56 -8.05
CA ALA A 100 7.70 15.73 -7.19
C ALA A 100 6.97 15.30 -5.90
N PRO A 101 7.28 15.90 -4.74
CA PRO A 101 6.58 15.59 -3.51
C PRO A 101 5.07 15.81 -3.68
N PRO A 102 4.22 14.94 -3.11
CA PRO A 102 2.78 15.04 -3.27
C PRO A 102 2.29 16.39 -2.75
N ARG A 103 1.52 17.11 -3.58
CA ARG A 103 0.91 18.37 -3.19
C ARG A 103 -0.30 18.06 -2.30
N THR A 104 -0.21 18.46 -1.02
CA THR A 104 -1.27 18.31 -0.01
C THR A 104 -2.48 19.19 -0.32
#